data_AF-A0A4Y8PVS4-F1
#
_entry.id   AF-A0A4Y8PVS4-F1
#
_cell.length_a   1.000
_cell.length_b   1.000
_cell.length_c   1.000
_cell.angle_alpha   90.00
_cell.angle_beta   90.00
_cell.angle_gamma   90.00
#
_symmetry.space_group_name_H-M   'P 1'
#
loop_
_entity.id
_entity.type
_entity.pdbx_description
1 polymer ?
#
loop_
_entity_poly.entity_id
_entity_poly.type
_entity_poly.pdbx_seq_one_letter_code
_entity_poly.pdbx_strand_id
1 'polypeptide(L)'
;MSFKVYLADRVIEFQDIIELNAKQQNYIHQVSSNRTQSEWIALDKGIKIPLDSSQQTEIISLKNSLVAGKDRRDLIRDDTIVFTQHARERIAVRVDKATESTPPSVDSVLLVIQLVIDSDRVDAHAEWKGFTNLTYTLYHTEYDERFKITVSFEMINRERIRVITVSNEHIVELTKSLRDNPEMMEKLQEFKKKLR
;
A
#
# COMPACT_ATOMS: atom_id res chain seq x y z
N MET A 1 -18.10 -0.50 1.11
CA MET A 1 -19.32 -0.08 0.35
C MET A 1 -19.18 -0.50 -1.10
N SER A 2 -20.27 -0.64 -1.88
CA SER A 2 -20.18 -1.17 -3.25
C SER A 2 -21.06 -0.46 -4.29
N PHE A 3 -20.57 -0.42 -5.54
CA PHE A 3 -21.34 0.00 -6.71
C PHE A 3 -20.84 -0.72 -7.97
N LYS A 4 -21.64 -0.74 -9.04
CA LYS A 4 -21.30 -1.46 -10.28
C LYS A 4 -20.58 -0.54 -11.25
N VAL A 5 -19.38 -0.92 -11.69
CA VAL A 5 -18.65 -0.21 -12.76
C VAL A 5 -18.72 -1.02 -14.05
N TYR A 6 -19.16 -0.37 -15.12
CA TYR A 6 -19.30 -0.97 -16.44
C TYR A 6 -18.02 -0.71 -17.25
N LEU A 7 -17.35 -1.79 -17.63
CA LEU A 7 -16.21 -1.82 -18.55
C LEU A 7 -16.71 -2.24 -19.93
N ALA A 8 -15.85 -2.14 -20.95
CA ALA A 8 -16.22 -2.51 -22.33
C ALA A 8 -16.61 -3.99 -22.49
N ASP A 9 -16.03 -4.87 -21.68
CA ASP A 9 -16.16 -6.33 -21.77
C ASP A 9 -16.91 -6.97 -20.59
N ARG A 10 -17.07 -6.26 -19.47
CA ARG A 10 -17.69 -6.82 -18.26
C ARG A 10 -18.20 -5.75 -17.30
N VAL A 11 -18.93 -6.19 -16.29
CA VAL A 11 -19.25 -5.40 -15.10
C VAL A 11 -18.35 -5.86 -13.95
N ILE A 12 -17.78 -4.91 -13.22
CA ILE A 12 -17.11 -5.18 -11.93
C ILE A 12 -17.98 -4.66 -10.79
N GLU A 13 -18.00 -5.39 -9.70
CA GLU A 13 -18.53 -4.88 -8.44
C GLU A 13 -17.39 -4.18 -7.72
N PHE A 14 -17.41 -2.85 -7.79
CA PHE A 14 -16.45 -2.02 -7.07
C PHE A 14 -16.78 -2.12 -5.57
N GLN A 15 -15.78 -2.42 -4.76
CA GLN A 15 -15.87 -2.59 -3.32
C GLN A 15 -14.62 -2.00 -2.67
N ASP A 16 -14.81 -1.00 -1.83
CA ASP A 16 -13.71 -0.30 -1.18
C ASP A 16 -14.01 -0.03 0.31
N ILE A 17 -12.94 0.31 1.03
CA ILE A 17 -12.92 0.68 2.44
C ILE A 17 -13.53 2.05 2.70
N ILE A 18 -13.51 2.95 1.72
CA ILE A 18 -14.16 4.27 1.81
C ILE A 18 -15.43 4.33 0.96
N GLU A 19 -16.33 5.25 1.31
CA GLU A 19 -17.41 5.64 0.40
C GLU A 19 -16.90 6.62 -0.64
N LEU A 20 -17.12 6.33 -1.92
CA LEU A 20 -16.91 7.32 -2.97
C LEU A 20 -18.15 8.20 -3.10
N ASN A 21 -17.97 9.51 -3.14
CA ASN A 21 -19.07 10.43 -3.41
C ASN A 21 -19.53 10.34 -4.87
N ALA A 22 -20.72 10.89 -5.16
CA ALA A 22 -21.31 10.83 -6.50
C ALA A 22 -20.42 11.40 -7.61
N LYS A 23 -19.61 12.43 -7.32
CA LYS A 23 -18.68 13.01 -8.31
C LYS A 23 -17.56 12.02 -8.66
N GLN A 24 -16.98 11.37 -7.65
CA GLN A 24 -15.95 10.34 -7.82
C GLN A 24 -16.49 9.13 -8.58
N GLN A 25 -17.68 8.63 -8.21
CA GLN A 25 -18.33 7.51 -8.90
C GLN A 25 -18.63 7.83 -10.38
N ASN A 26 -19.21 9.00 -10.65
CA ASN A 26 -19.50 9.44 -12.01
C ASN A 26 -18.22 9.58 -12.85
N TYR A 27 -17.13 10.06 -12.25
CA TYR A 27 -15.85 10.14 -12.95
C TYR A 27 -15.33 8.76 -13.36
N ILE A 28 -15.40 7.76 -12.46
CA ILE A 28 -15.06 6.37 -12.80
C ILE A 28 -15.94 5.88 -13.96
N HIS A 29 -17.26 6.06 -13.90
CA HIS A 29 -18.17 5.62 -14.96
C HIS A 29 -17.90 6.26 -16.32
N GLN A 30 -17.57 7.56 -16.35
CA GLN A 30 -17.31 8.28 -17.59
C GLN A 30 -16.10 7.73 -18.34
N VAL A 31 -15.08 7.27 -17.62
CA VAL A 31 -13.86 6.76 -18.25
C VAL A 31 -13.89 5.25 -18.46
N SER A 32 -14.64 4.50 -17.64
CA SER A 32 -14.51 3.05 -17.53
C SER A 32 -14.98 2.29 -18.76
N SER A 33 -16.05 2.76 -19.42
CA SER A 33 -16.73 2.06 -20.51
C SER A 33 -15.89 1.92 -21.79
N ASN A 34 -14.82 2.71 -21.92
CA ASN A 34 -14.04 2.80 -23.15
C ASN A 34 -12.90 1.77 -23.23
N ARG A 35 -12.71 0.95 -22.19
CA ARG A 35 -11.64 -0.06 -22.11
C ARG A 35 -12.15 -1.33 -21.46
N THR A 36 -11.60 -2.45 -21.90
CA THR A 36 -11.73 -3.75 -21.25
C THR A 36 -10.98 -3.77 -19.92
N GLN A 37 -11.28 -4.74 -19.06
CA GLN A 37 -10.55 -4.87 -17.78
C GLN A 37 -9.05 -5.10 -18.00
N SER A 38 -8.70 -5.95 -18.96
CA SER A 38 -7.31 -6.26 -19.27
C SER A 38 -6.54 -5.01 -19.73
N GLU A 39 -7.17 -4.16 -20.55
CA GLU A 39 -6.57 -2.88 -20.97
C GLU A 39 -6.36 -1.93 -19.79
N TRP A 40 -7.31 -1.86 -18.86
CA TRP A 40 -7.16 -1.06 -17.63
C TRP A 40 -6.00 -1.53 -16.75
N ILE A 41 -5.87 -2.85 -16.57
CA ILE A 41 -4.81 -3.45 -15.75
C ILE A 41 -3.43 -3.25 -16.40
N ALA A 42 -3.37 -3.29 -17.73
CA ALA A 42 -2.12 -3.15 -18.50
C ALA A 42 -1.59 -1.70 -18.59
N LEU A 43 -2.36 -0.69 -18.16
CA LEU A 43 -1.87 0.69 -18.12
C LEU A 43 -0.67 0.81 -17.17
N ASP A 44 0.26 1.73 -17.45
CA ASP A 44 1.31 2.09 -16.49
C ASP A 44 0.69 2.80 -15.26
N LYS A 45 -0.22 3.74 -15.51
CA LYS A 45 -0.93 4.52 -14.50
C LYS A 45 -2.43 4.46 -14.70
N GLY A 46 -3.16 4.34 -13.60
CA GLY A 46 -4.60 4.46 -13.53
C GLY A 46 -5.09 5.89 -13.47
N ILE A 47 -6.40 6.04 -13.37
CA ILE A 47 -7.00 7.35 -13.11
C ILE A 47 -6.78 7.73 -11.65
N LYS A 48 -6.54 9.02 -11.43
CA LYS A 48 -6.42 9.59 -10.09
C LYS A 48 -7.80 10.01 -9.58
N ILE A 49 -8.19 9.49 -8.42
CA ILE A 49 -9.43 9.82 -7.72
C ILE A 49 -9.06 10.75 -6.55
N PRO A 50 -9.42 12.04 -6.61
CA PRO A 50 -9.14 12.98 -5.52
C PRO A 50 -9.84 12.52 -4.25
N LEU A 51 -9.15 12.49 -3.13
CA LEU A 51 -9.66 12.13 -1.81
C LEU A 51 -9.90 13.38 -0.97
N ASP A 52 -11.03 13.45 -0.30
CA ASP A 52 -11.26 14.47 0.72
C ASP A 52 -10.57 14.11 2.06
N SER A 53 -10.49 15.08 2.97
CA SER A 53 -9.81 14.90 4.26
C SER A 53 -10.47 13.85 5.16
N SER A 54 -11.79 13.67 5.05
CA SER A 54 -12.50 12.60 5.77
C SER A 54 -12.10 11.22 5.26
N GLN A 55 -12.07 11.02 3.95
CA GLN A 55 -11.64 9.77 3.31
C GLN A 55 -10.20 9.43 3.67
N GLN A 56 -9.28 10.41 3.64
CA GLN A 56 -7.88 10.19 4.04
C GLN A 56 -7.77 9.75 5.50
N THR A 57 -8.56 10.37 6.39
CA THR A 57 -8.58 10.03 7.82
C THR A 57 -9.15 8.64 8.06
N GLU A 58 -10.20 8.26 7.35
CA GLU A 58 -10.82 6.93 7.40
C GLU A 58 -9.81 5.83 6.98
N ILE A 59 -9.06 6.04 5.91
CA ILE A 59 -8.04 5.11 5.43
C ILE A 59 -6.94 4.91 6.49
N ILE A 60 -6.42 5.99 7.08
CA ILE A 60 -5.41 5.89 8.14
C ILE A 60 -5.98 5.21 9.39
N SER A 61 -7.21 5.52 9.77
CA SER A 61 -7.87 4.93 10.92
C SER A 61 -8.03 3.41 10.76
N LEU A 62 -8.49 2.96 9.59
CA LEU A 62 -8.61 1.54 9.29
C LEU A 62 -7.25 0.85 9.22
N LYS A 63 -6.26 1.46 8.56
CA LYS A 63 -4.89 0.93 8.55
C LYS A 63 -4.37 0.73 9.98
N ASN A 64 -4.55 1.73 10.84
CA ASN A 64 -4.14 1.68 12.24
C ASN A 64 -4.88 0.58 13.01
N SER A 65 -6.19 0.40 12.82
CA SER A 65 -6.93 -0.66 13.50
C SER A 65 -6.48 -2.06 13.08
N LEU A 66 -6.11 -2.25 11.81
CA LEU A 66 -5.64 -3.54 11.30
C LEU A 66 -4.28 -3.95 11.87
N VAL A 67 -3.40 -2.98 12.15
CA VAL A 67 -2.04 -3.22 12.64
C VAL A 67 -1.88 -3.05 14.16
N ALA A 68 -2.87 -2.46 14.84
CA ALA A 68 -2.80 -2.13 16.26
C ALA A 68 -2.45 -3.36 17.12
N GLY A 69 -1.41 -3.22 17.96
CA GLY A 69 -1.01 -4.23 18.94
C GLY A 69 -0.40 -5.52 18.36
N LYS A 70 -0.17 -5.60 17.04
CA LYS A 70 0.40 -6.78 16.39
C LYS A 70 1.89 -6.64 16.14
N ASP A 71 2.63 -7.74 16.30
CA ASP A 71 4.02 -7.80 15.86
C ASP A 71 4.11 -7.88 14.33
N ARG A 72 5.21 -7.36 13.76
CA ARG A 72 5.45 -7.40 12.31
C ARG A 72 5.43 -8.82 11.73
N ARG A 73 5.91 -9.80 12.49
CA ARG A 73 5.91 -11.21 12.06
C ARG A 73 4.51 -11.79 12.10
N ASP A 74 3.70 -11.39 13.07
CA ASP A 74 2.30 -11.79 13.16
C ASP A 74 1.50 -11.21 12.00
N LEU A 75 1.79 -9.96 11.58
CA LEU A 75 1.15 -9.34 10.41
C LEU A 75 1.37 -10.11 9.11
N ILE A 76 2.53 -10.76 8.94
CA ILE A 76 2.81 -11.66 7.81
C ILE A 76 2.13 -13.01 8.03
N ARG A 77 2.36 -13.64 9.18
CA ARG A 77 1.88 -15.00 9.48
C ARG A 77 0.36 -15.08 9.39
N ASP A 78 -0.31 -14.05 9.87
CA ASP A 78 -1.76 -13.95 9.91
C ASP A 78 -2.29 -13.27 8.64
N ASP A 79 -1.52 -13.15 7.55
CA ASP A 79 -1.92 -12.55 6.27
C ASP A 79 -2.63 -11.19 6.41
N THR A 80 -2.33 -10.42 7.46
CA THR A 80 -2.89 -9.07 7.64
C THR A 80 -2.22 -8.11 6.66
N ILE A 81 -0.92 -8.29 6.40
CA ILE A 81 -0.19 -7.59 5.35
C ILE A 81 0.36 -8.62 4.36
N VAL A 82 -0.06 -8.50 3.10
CA VAL A 82 0.35 -9.41 2.02
C VAL A 82 1.05 -8.62 0.92
N PHE A 83 2.16 -9.17 0.40
CA PHE A 83 2.93 -8.56 -0.68
C PHE A 83 2.59 -9.20 -2.01
N THR A 84 2.25 -8.37 -3.00
CA THR A 84 2.18 -8.80 -4.40
C THR A 84 3.55 -9.27 -4.90
N GLN A 85 3.58 -10.06 -5.98
CA GLN A 85 4.83 -10.42 -6.66
C GLN A 85 5.62 -9.16 -7.04
N HIS A 86 4.96 -8.19 -7.66
CA HIS A 86 5.59 -6.92 -8.03
C HIS A 86 6.19 -6.20 -6.81
N ALA A 87 5.46 -6.11 -5.69
CA ALA A 87 6.02 -5.53 -4.47
C ALA A 87 7.27 -6.27 -4.00
N ARG A 88 7.28 -7.61 -4.01
CA ARG A 88 8.45 -8.41 -3.61
C ARG A 88 9.66 -8.15 -4.51
N GLU A 89 9.46 -8.12 -5.82
CA GLU A 89 10.52 -7.77 -6.80
C GLU A 89 11.05 -6.36 -6.53
N ARG A 90 10.16 -5.39 -6.30
CA ARG A 90 10.57 -4.01 -5.97
C ARG A 90 11.34 -3.93 -4.66
N ILE A 91 10.98 -4.72 -3.65
CA ILE A 91 11.70 -4.77 -2.37
C ILE A 91 13.10 -5.35 -2.57
N ALA A 92 13.23 -6.46 -3.29
CA ALA A 92 14.52 -7.07 -3.58
C ALA A 92 15.47 -6.11 -4.32
N VAL A 93 14.96 -5.46 -5.37
CA VAL A 93 15.77 -4.52 -6.17
C VAL A 93 16.08 -3.25 -5.40
N ARG A 94 15.07 -2.65 -4.74
CA ARG A 94 15.25 -1.34 -4.12
C ARG A 94 15.94 -1.47 -2.77
N VAL A 95 15.44 -2.30 -1.85
CA VAL A 95 15.92 -2.42 -0.46
C VAL A 95 17.19 -3.26 -0.39
N ASP A 96 17.16 -4.49 -0.94
CA ASP A 96 18.28 -5.42 -0.83
C ASP A 96 19.39 -5.17 -1.86
N LYS A 97 19.11 -4.35 -2.89
CA LYS A 97 19.98 -4.16 -4.07
C LYS A 97 20.28 -5.47 -4.80
N ALA A 98 19.34 -6.41 -4.76
CA ALA A 98 19.40 -7.70 -5.43
C ALA A 98 18.78 -7.62 -6.84
N THR A 99 18.83 -8.73 -7.59
CA THR A 99 18.13 -8.85 -8.89
C THR A 99 16.63 -9.08 -8.68
N GLU A 100 15.81 -8.75 -9.68
CA GLU A 100 14.35 -8.96 -9.64
C GLU A 100 13.96 -10.43 -9.39
N SER A 101 14.79 -11.37 -9.84
CA SER A 101 14.59 -12.80 -9.66
C SER A 101 14.92 -13.32 -8.26
N THR A 102 15.57 -12.49 -7.42
CA THR A 102 15.97 -12.88 -6.06
C THR A 102 14.87 -12.51 -5.08
N PRO A 103 14.38 -13.45 -4.25
CA PRO A 103 13.43 -13.11 -3.20
C PRO A 103 14.00 -12.06 -2.23
N PRO A 104 13.18 -11.10 -1.75
CA PRO A 104 13.65 -10.12 -0.78
C PRO A 104 14.00 -10.79 0.55
N SER A 105 14.94 -10.18 1.28
CA SER A 105 15.31 -10.64 2.61
C SER A 105 14.15 -10.43 3.60
N VAL A 106 14.09 -11.28 4.62
CA VAL A 106 13.08 -11.18 5.68
C VAL A 106 13.15 -9.81 6.37
N ASP A 107 14.35 -9.31 6.63
CA ASP A 107 14.56 -8.00 7.26
C ASP A 107 13.99 -6.85 6.40
N SER A 108 14.16 -6.92 5.07
CA SER A 108 13.59 -5.94 4.15
C SER A 108 12.07 -5.99 4.07
N VAL A 109 11.48 -7.18 4.14
CA VAL A 109 10.02 -7.33 4.23
C VAL A 109 9.50 -6.74 5.55
N LEU A 110 10.15 -7.06 6.68
CA LEU A 110 9.78 -6.51 8.00
C LEU A 110 9.96 -4.99 8.07
N LEU A 111 10.96 -4.44 7.38
CA LEU A 111 11.14 -2.99 7.25
C LEU A 111 9.97 -2.34 6.53
N VAL A 112 9.53 -2.90 5.39
CA VAL A 112 8.38 -2.34 4.67
C VAL A 112 7.10 -2.42 5.49
N ILE A 113 6.91 -3.50 6.25
CA ILE A 113 5.79 -3.60 7.20
C ILE A 113 5.87 -2.49 8.24
N GLN A 114 7.05 -2.22 8.79
CA GLN A 114 7.24 -1.14 9.73
C GLN A 114 6.85 0.21 9.12
N LEU A 115 7.25 0.46 7.87
CA LEU A 115 6.86 1.69 7.18
C LEU A 115 5.35 1.79 6.93
N VAL A 116 4.66 0.67 6.66
CA VAL A 116 3.19 0.65 6.62
C VAL A 116 2.62 1.00 7.99
N ILE A 117 3.10 0.38 9.06
CA ILE A 117 2.65 0.66 10.44
C ILE A 117 2.82 2.14 10.76
N ASP A 118 3.99 2.70 10.49
CA ASP A 118 4.33 4.05 10.90
C ASP A 118 3.62 5.11 10.05
N SER A 119 3.29 4.81 8.78
CA SER A 119 2.65 5.80 7.88
C SER A 119 1.44 6.50 8.50
N ASP A 120 1.47 7.83 8.49
CA ASP A 120 0.49 8.71 9.13
C ASP A 120 -0.30 9.56 8.12
N ARG A 121 0.05 9.46 6.83
CA ARG A 121 -0.60 10.19 5.73
C ARG A 121 -0.95 9.30 4.55
N VAL A 122 -1.97 9.74 3.82
CA VAL A 122 -2.41 9.20 2.54
C VAL A 122 -2.29 10.31 1.50
N ASP A 123 -1.81 9.98 0.31
CA ASP A 123 -1.76 10.93 -0.81
C ASP A 123 -3.17 11.48 -1.11
N ALA A 124 -3.23 12.73 -1.55
CA ALA A 124 -4.50 13.38 -1.89
C ALA A 124 -5.24 12.68 -3.03
N HIS A 125 -4.60 11.77 -3.77
CA HIS A 125 -5.23 10.99 -4.82
C HIS A 125 -5.03 9.48 -4.61
N ALA A 126 -6.14 8.75 -4.64
CA ALA A 126 -6.12 7.32 -4.87
C ALA A 126 -6.02 7.01 -6.36
N GLU A 127 -5.67 5.78 -6.71
CA GLU A 127 -5.56 5.32 -8.09
C GLU A 127 -6.50 4.15 -8.37
N TRP A 128 -7.17 4.20 -9.52
CA TRP A 128 -8.00 3.10 -10.02
C TRP A 128 -7.54 2.61 -11.39
N LYS A 129 -7.38 1.28 -11.52
CA LYS A 129 -6.88 0.59 -12.74
C LYS A 129 -7.77 -0.59 -13.15
N GLY A 130 -9.09 -0.45 -13.02
CA GLY A 130 -10.03 -1.53 -13.39
C GLY A 130 -10.09 -2.70 -12.40
N PHE A 131 -9.50 -2.55 -11.21
CA PHE A 131 -9.69 -3.46 -10.08
C PHE A 131 -10.99 -3.15 -9.35
N THR A 132 -11.38 -4.04 -8.44
CA THR A 132 -12.57 -3.87 -7.60
C THR A 132 -12.39 -2.79 -6.55
N ASN A 133 -11.16 -2.40 -6.22
CA ASN A 133 -10.85 -1.39 -5.22
C ASN A 133 -9.82 -0.37 -5.74
N LEU A 134 -9.63 0.67 -4.95
CA LEU A 134 -8.60 1.68 -5.12
C LEU A 134 -7.28 1.20 -4.56
N THR A 135 -6.26 1.86 -5.09
CA THR A 135 -4.89 1.80 -4.62
C THR A 135 -4.53 3.14 -3.98
N TYR A 136 -4.00 3.10 -2.78
CA TYR A 136 -3.66 4.24 -1.95
C TYR A 136 -2.15 4.35 -1.79
N THR A 137 -1.62 5.56 -1.79
CA THR A 137 -0.22 5.80 -1.47
C THR A 137 -0.11 6.34 -0.05
N LEU A 138 0.54 5.56 0.82
CA LEU A 138 0.83 5.90 2.20
C LEU A 138 2.26 6.44 2.32
N TYR A 139 2.46 7.39 3.22
CA TYR A 139 3.77 7.93 3.56
C TYR A 139 3.80 8.42 5.01
N HIS A 140 5.00 8.64 5.53
CA HIS A 140 5.25 9.15 6.87
C HIS A 140 5.73 10.59 6.81
N THR A 141 5.12 11.50 7.57
CA THR A 141 5.49 12.93 7.56
C THR A 141 6.97 13.18 7.85
N GLU A 142 7.56 12.50 8.83
CA GLU A 142 8.97 12.70 9.20
C GLU A 142 9.97 12.28 8.11
N TYR A 143 9.60 11.35 7.23
CA TYR A 143 10.48 10.92 6.13
C TYR A 143 10.16 11.61 4.81
N ASP A 144 9.21 12.55 4.82
CA ASP A 144 8.72 13.25 3.64
C ASP A 144 8.23 12.28 2.55
N GLU A 145 7.94 12.75 1.35
CA GLU A 145 7.56 11.94 0.17
C GLU A 145 8.60 10.88 -0.26
N ARG A 146 9.72 10.74 0.45
CA ARG A 146 10.83 9.83 0.11
C ARG A 146 10.44 8.35 0.22
N PHE A 147 9.44 8.02 1.03
CA PHE A 147 8.95 6.65 1.24
C PHE A 147 7.46 6.58 0.99
N LYS A 148 7.13 6.28 -0.26
CA LYS A 148 5.75 6.05 -0.69
C LYS A 148 5.51 4.55 -0.80
N ILE A 149 4.56 4.05 -0.03
CA ILE A 149 4.10 2.67 -0.10
C ILE A 149 2.72 2.68 -0.71
N THR A 150 2.56 1.91 -1.78
CA THR A 150 1.29 1.80 -2.46
C THR A 150 0.59 0.53 -2.01
N VAL A 151 -0.61 0.66 -1.47
CA VAL A 151 -1.40 -0.42 -0.88
C VAL A 151 -2.81 -0.44 -1.45
N SER A 152 -3.47 -1.59 -1.41
CA SER A 152 -4.92 -1.69 -1.51
C SER A 152 -5.47 -2.46 -0.32
N PHE A 153 -6.76 -2.30 -0.04
CA PHE A 153 -7.41 -2.99 1.06
C PHE A 153 -8.40 -4.00 0.51
N GLU A 154 -8.27 -5.25 0.94
CA GLU A 154 -9.20 -6.31 0.57
C GLU A 154 -10.04 -6.66 1.80
N MET A 155 -11.36 -6.51 1.67
CA MET A 155 -12.34 -6.72 2.76
C MET A 155 -13.19 -7.96 2.55
N ILE A 156 -13.03 -8.66 1.41
CA ILE A 156 -13.79 -9.87 1.09
C ILE A 156 -13.08 -11.08 1.71
N ASN A 157 -13.80 -11.85 2.53
CA ASN A 157 -13.35 -13.01 3.31
C ASN A 157 -12.44 -12.71 4.51
N ARG A 158 -11.49 -11.77 4.38
CA ARG A 158 -10.61 -11.34 5.48
C ARG A 158 -10.11 -9.93 5.22
N GLU A 159 -10.16 -9.09 6.25
CA GLU A 159 -9.61 -7.74 6.18
C GLU A 159 -8.08 -7.80 6.12
N ARG A 160 -7.50 -7.29 5.03
CA ARG A 160 -6.05 -7.26 4.84
C ARG A 160 -5.59 -6.07 4.01
N ILE A 161 -4.35 -5.68 4.27
CA ILE A 161 -3.60 -4.68 3.52
C ILE A 161 -2.75 -5.43 2.50
N ARG A 162 -2.96 -5.14 1.22
CA ARG A 162 -2.15 -5.69 0.14
C ARG A 162 -1.16 -4.64 -0.33
N VAL A 163 0.13 -4.91 -0.12
CA VAL A 163 1.21 -4.05 -0.61
C VAL A 163 1.44 -4.33 -2.08
N ILE A 164 1.27 -3.29 -2.90
CA ILE A 164 1.34 -3.34 -4.36
C ILE A 164 2.72 -2.89 -4.85
N THR A 165 3.22 -1.76 -4.35
CA THR A 165 4.57 -1.30 -4.69
C THR A 165 5.20 -0.49 -3.57
N VAL A 166 6.53 -0.47 -3.54
CA VAL A 166 7.33 0.33 -2.64
C VAL A 166 8.16 1.25 -3.51
N SER A 167 7.72 2.50 -3.70
CA SER A 167 8.48 3.50 -4.45
C SER A 167 9.62 4.03 -3.61
N ASN A 168 10.81 4.08 -4.22
CA ASN A 168 11.97 4.65 -3.58
C ASN A 168 12.97 5.20 -4.60
N GLU A 169 13.40 6.43 -4.38
CA GLU A 169 14.60 7.02 -4.99
C GLU A 169 15.78 7.08 -4.00
N HIS A 170 15.55 6.92 -2.68
CA HIS A 170 16.49 7.19 -1.58
C HIS A 170 16.63 6.11 -0.48
N ILE A 171 16.37 4.82 -0.73
CA ILE A 171 16.38 3.77 0.32
C ILE A 171 17.77 3.57 0.95
N VAL A 172 18.83 3.94 0.22
CA VAL A 172 20.21 3.94 0.72
C VAL A 172 20.37 4.96 1.85
N GLU A 173 19.67 6.09 1.76
CA GLU A 173 19.59 7.06 2.84
C GLU A 173 18.76 6.53 4.00
N LEU A 174 17.74 5.68 3.80
CA LEU A 174 17.02 5.05 4.91
C LEU A 174 17.93 4.07 5.65
N THR A 175 18.61 3.15 4.97
CA THR A 175 19.51 2.20 5.67
C THR A 175 20.70 2.90 6.33
N LYS A 176 21.08 4.08 5.83
CA LYS A 176 22.12 4.95 6.41
C LYS A 176 21.56 5.82 7.54
N SER A 177 20.40 6.45 7.40
CA SER A 177 19.71 7.25 8.43
C SER A 177 19.15 6.38 9.55
N LEU A 178 18.80 5.12 9.28
CA LEU A 178 18.46 4.11 10.27
C LEU A 178 19.68 3.66 11.07
N ARG A 179 20.88 3.70 10.47
CA ARG A 179 22.16 3.49 11.18
C ARG A 179 22.61 4.75 11.93
N ASP A 180 22.29 5.93 11.41
CA ASP A 180 22.71 7.24 11.94
C ASP A 180 21.66 7.87 12.88
N ASN A 181 20.49 7.25 13.07
CA ASN A 181 19.46 7.63 14.05
C ASN A 181 19.49 6.63 15.23
N PRO A 182 20.15 6.99 16.35
CA PRO A 182 20.37 6.09 17.49
C PRO A 182 19.06 5.55 18.07
N GLU A 183 18.01 6.36 18.10
CA GLU A 183 16.73 6.04 18.74
C GLU A 183 15.95 4.96 17.98
N MET A 184 16.02 5.00 16.65
CA MET A 184 15.40 3.98 15.79
C MET A 184 16.22 2.68 15.78
N MET A 185 17.54 2.81 15.86
CA MET A 185 18.43 1.67 15.97
C MET A 185 18.32 1.00 17.35
N GLU A 186 18.03 1.77 18.39
CA GLU A 186 17.69 1.29 19.73
C GLU A 186 16.34 0.56 19.71
N LYS A 187 15.29 1.11 19.07
CA LYS A 187 14.00 0.40 18.86
C LYS A 187 14.17 -0.90 18.07
N LEU A 188 15.02 -0.92 17.05
CA LEU A 188 15.36 -2.12 16.28
C LEU A 188 16.21 -3.14 17.07
N GLN A 189 17.07 -2.69 18.00
CA GLN A 189 17.86 -3.55 18.87
C GLN A 189 17.05 -4.09 20.06
N GLU A 190 16.17 -3.31 20.66
CA GLU A 190 15.18 -3.76 21.63
C GLU A 190 14.27 -4.83 21.03
N PHE A 191 13.87 -4.65 19.78
CA PHE A 191 13.15 -5.65 19.00
C PHE A 191 13.95 -6.96 18.83
N LYS A 192 15.27 -6.88 18.58
CA LYS A 192 16.15 -8.06 18.52
C LYS A 192 16.32 -8.78 19.86
N LYS A 193 16.32 -8.05 20.98
CA LYS A 193 16.46 -8.62 22.33
C LYS A 193 15.22 -9.39 22.81
N LYS A 194 14.02 -8.97 22.40
CA LYS A 194 12.75 -9.66 22.71
C LYS A 194 12.52 -10.95 21.91
N LEU A 195 13.44 -11.28 21.00
CA LEU A 195 13.40 -12.46 20.12
C LEU A 195 14.37 -13.58 20.55
N ARG A 196 15.03 -13.43 21.71
CA ARG A 196 15.74 -14.48 22.44
C ARG A 196 14.95 -14.83 23.70
#